data_AF-A0A3A9GAK7-F1
#
_entry.id   AF-A0A3A9GAK7-F1
#
_cell.length_a   1.000
_cell.length_b   1.000
_cell.length_c   1.000
_cell.angle_alpha   90.00
_cell.angle_beta   90.00
_cell.angle_gamma   90.00
#
_symmetry.space_group_name_H-M   'P 1'
#
loop_
_entity.id
_entity.type
_entity.pdbx_description
1 polymer ?
#
loop_
_entity_poly.entity_id
_entity_poly.type
_entity_poly.pdbx_seq_one_letter_code
_entity_poly.pdbx_strand_id
1 'polypeptide(L)'
;MCIYFPWFNYLERHVTTRFHVIHTAMDDKIPFLEIFIVPYYLWFLYVAGAVMYFLFKNKEEYYRLCIFLFVGMTVFLIASTVYPNGHYLRPGSFERDNIFTAMVAHLYQIDTPTNLFPSIHVYNSIGVNFALWHCENFKKNKALRFGSSILMVSIILSTMFLKQHSVFDVITGIACAACMYTLVYTKNGLRVGDSQTSLEEWVRHV
;
A
#
# COMPACT_ATOMS: atom_id res chain seq x y z
N MET A 1 11.81 8.53 -4.79
CA MET A 1 12.65 7.37 -4.40
C MET A 1 13.91 7.78 -3.65
N CYS A 2 14.67 8.77 -4.13
CA CYS A 2 15.88 9.28 -3.45
C CYS A 2 15.65 9.83 -2.04
N ILE A 3 14.44 10.29 -1.70
CA ILE A 3 14.07 10.73 -0.34
C ILE A 3 13.45 9.59 0.46
N TYR A 4 12.53 8.85 -0.16
CA TYR A 4 11.74 7.82 0.53
C TYR A 4 12.61 6.71 1.12
N PHE A 5 13.49 6.09 0.32
CA PHE A 5 14.27 4.95 0.80
C PHE A 5 15.24 5.32 1.92
N PRO A 6 16.01 6.42 1.83
CA PRO A 6 16.87 6.82 2.95
C PRO A 6 16.08 7.14 4.22
N TRP A 7 14.95 7.84 4.12
CA TRP A 7 14.11 8.16 5.28
C TRP A 7 13.50 6.90 5.90
N PHE A 8 12.92 6.02 5.08
CA PHE A 8 12.38 4.75 5.57
C PHE A 8 13.45 3.90 6.28
N ASN A 9 14.61 3.72 5.65
CA ASN A 9 15.73 2.99 6.25
C ASN A 9 16.24 3.64 7.55
N TYR A 10 16.20 4.98 7.64
CA TYR A 10 16.51 5.68 8.86
C TYR A 10 15.50 5.34 9.97
N LEU A 11 14.19 5.40 9.69
CA LEU A 11 13.14 5.06 10.65
C LEU A 11 13.27 3.61 11.13
N GLU A 12 13.46 2.66 10.22
CA GLU A 12 13.63 1.24 10.55
C GLU A 12 14.81 0.96 11.48
N ARG A 13 15.91 1.73 11.34
CA ARG A 13 17.10 1.55 12.17
C ARG A 13 17.03 2.26 13.52
N HIS A 14 16.26 3.34 13.64
CA HIS A 14 16.27 4.21 14.82
C HIS A 14 15.01 4.05 15.69
N VAL A 15 13.89 3.60 15.14
CA VAL A 15 12.63 3.36 15.86
C VAL A 15 12.52 1.87 16.22
N THR A 16 13.44 1.38 17.05
CA THR A 16 13.53 -0.07 17.35
C THR A 16 13.07 -0.45 18.75
N THR A 17 13.13 0.48 19.72
CA THR A 17 12.92 0.17 21.15
C THR A 17 11.98 1.12 21.89
N ARG A 18 11.79 2.34 21.39
CA ARG A 18 10.88 3.34 21.97
C ARG A 18 9.83 3.75 20.94
N PHE A 19 8.77 2.96 20.87
CA PHE A 19 7.63 3.19 20.01
C PHE A 19 6.32 3.03 20.78
N HIS A 20 5.26 3.64 20.27
CA HIS A 20 3.91 3.43 20.78
C HIS A 20 3.39 2.09 20.28
N VAL A 21 3.00 1.24 21.21
CA VAL A 21 2.44 -0.07 20.90
C VAL A 21 1.03 0.12 20.34
N ILE A 22 0.84 -0.27 19.09
CA ILE A 22 -0.47 -0.33 18.44
C ILE A 22 -0.99 -1.76 18.59
N HIS A 23 -2.10 -1.88 19.31
CA HIS A 23 -2.79 -3.14 19.54
C HIS A 23 -4.27 -2.87 19.80
N THR A 24 -5.13 -3.76 19.28
CA THR A 24 -6.57 -3.73 19.48
C THR A 24 -7.08 -5.11 19.88
N ALA A 25 -8.21 -5.17 20.60
CA ALA A 25 -8.84 -6.44 20.98
C ALA A 25 -9.27 -7.32 19.78
N MET A 26 -9.34 -6.77 18.57
CA MET A 26 -9.59 -7.56 17.36
C MET A 26 -8.33 -8.30 16.89
N ASP A 27 -7.14 -7.75 17.14
CA ASP A 27 -5.88 -8.37 16.71
C ASP A 27 -5.66 -9.75 17.34
N ASP A 28 -6.13 -9.92 18.59
CA ASP A 28 -6.04 -11.19 19.34
C ASP A 28 -6.95 -12.29 18.76
N LYS A 29 -8.01 -11.90 18.04
CA LYS A 29 -8.97 -12.83 17.44
C LYS A 29 -8.56 -13.29 16.04
N ILE A 30 -7.60 -12.61 15.43
CA ILE A 30 -7.12 -12.93 14.08
C ILE A 30 -6.08 -14.04 14.20
N PRO A 31 -6.28 -15.23 13.62
CA PRO A 31 -5.28 -16.29 13.67
C PRO A 31 -4.08 -15.95 12.79
N PHE A 32 -2.91 -16.50 13.11
CA PHE A 32 -1.78 -16.49 12.18
C PHE A 32 -2.01 -17.53 11.07
N LEU A 33 -1.89 -17.13 9.80
CA LEU A 33 -2.05 -18.03 8.63
C LEU A 33 -0.90 -17.82 7.64
N GLU A 34 0.08 -18.72 7.63
CA GLU A 34 1.30 -18.56 6.84
C GLU A 34 1.08 -18.57 5.32
N ILE A 35 0.02 -19.22 4.82
CA ILE A 35 -0.30 -19.28 3.38
C ILE A 35 -0.53 -17.89 2.78
N PHE A 36 -0.91 -16.91 3.61
CA PHE A 36 -1.10 -15.53 3.19
C PHE A 36 0.22 -14.79 2.85
N ILE A 37 1.38 -15.42 3.05
CA ILE A 37 2.66 -14.91 2.53
C ILE A 37 2.63 -14.76 1.00
N VAL A 38 1.85 -15.59 0.31
CA VAL A 38 1.70 -15.53 -1.15
C VAL A 38 1.06 -14.21 -1.58
N PRO A 39 -0.18 -13.87 -1.17
CA PRO A 39 -0.76 -12.57 -1.51
C PRO A 39 0.07 -11.40 -0.97
N TYR A 40 0.72 -11.53 0.20
CA TYR A 40 1.61 -10.48 0.71
C TYR A 40 2.75 -10.15 -0.28
N TYR A 41 3.47 -11.15 -0.79
CA TYR A 41 4.51 -10.90 -1.79
C TYR A 41 3.98 -10.52 -3.18
N LEU A 42 2.79 -10.98 -3.56
CA LEU A 42 2.14 -10.54 -4.80
C LEU A 42 1.86 -9.03 -4.82
N TRP A 43 1.79 -8.38 -3.65
CA TRP A 43 1.64 -6.92 -3.57
C TRP A 43 2.70 -6.16 -4.40
N PHE A 44 3.97 -6.59 -4.36
CA PHE A 44 5.04 -5.94 -5.12
C PHE A 44 4.77 -6.02 -6.63
N LEU A 45 4.37 -7.20 -7.13
CA LEU A 45 4.01 -7.40 -8.53
C LEU A 45 2.74 -6.65 -8.91
N TYR A 46 1.78 -6.57 -8.00
CA TYR A 46 0.51 -5.88 -8.22
C TYR A 46 0.72 -4.36 -8.39
N VAL A 47 1.47 -3.73 -7.48
CA VAL A 47 1.78 -2.30 -7.55
C VAL A 47 2.69 -1.99 -8.74
N ALA A 48 3.81 -2.71 -8.89
CA ALA A 48 4.75 -2.47 -9.98
C ALA A 48 4.11 -2.73 -11.35
N GLY A 49 3.35 -3.82 -11.47
CA GLY A 49 2.64 -4.18 -12.69
C GLY A 49 1.61 -3.13 -13.11
N ALA A 50 0.84 -2.58 -12.17
CA ALA A 50 -0.10 -1.50 -12.45
C ALA A 50 0.62 -0.22 -12.90
N VAL A 51 1.65 0.20 -12.17
CA VAL A 51 2.46 1.39 -12.53
C VAL A 51 3.06 1.23 -13.93
N MET A 52 3.67 0.09 -14.24
CA MET A 52 4.23 -0.18 -15.56
C MET A 52 3.15 -0.22 -16.65
N TYR A 53 2.02 -0.88 -16.41
CA TYR A 53 0.92 -0.93 -17.37
C TYR A 53 0.44 0.49 -17.72
N PHE A 54 0.13 1.29 -16.70
CA PHE A 54 -0.40 2.64 -16.91
C PHE A 54 0.63 3.55 -17.57
N LEU A 55 1.91 3.45 -17.20
CA LEU A 55 2.99 4.20 -17.83
C LEU A 55 2.98 4.08 -19.36
N PHE A 56 2.77 2.86 -19.87
CA PHE A 56 2.81 2.59 -21.32
C PHE A 56 1.45 2.66 -22.01
N LYS A 57 0.32 2.47 -21.28
CA LYS A 57 -1.00 2.29 -21.89
C LYS A 57 -2.02 3.38 -21.55
N ASN A 58 -1.84 4.12 -20.47
CA ASN A 58 -2.73 5.23 -20.09
C ASN A 58 -2.00 6.20 -19.14
N LYS A 59 -1.44 7.27 -19.72
CA LYS A 59 -0.66 8.27 -19.00
C LYS A 59 -1.46 9.06 -17.96
N GLU A 60 -2.75 9.29 -18.21
CA GLU A 60 -3.61 10.02 -17.28
C GLU A 60 -3.77 9.24 -15.96
N GLU A 61 -4.14 7.95 -16.07
CA GLU A 61 -4.23 7.07 -14.90
C GLU A 61 -2.86 6.81 -14.26
N TYR A 62 -1.78 6.80 -15.05
CA TYR A 62 -0.42 6.73 -14.51
C TYR A 62 -0.12 7.90 -13.56
N TYR A 63 -0.38 9.14 -13.99
CA TYR A 63 -0.13 10.30 -13.13
C TYR A 63 -1.01 10.30 -11.88
N ARG A 64 -2.30 9.96 -12.02
CA ARG A 64 -3.21 9.83 -10.87
C ARG A 64 -2.73 8.78 -9.88
N LEU A 65 -2.35 7.60 -10.36
CA LEU A 65 -1.81 6.53 -9.54
C LEU A 65 -0.49 6.96 -8.87
N CYS A 66 0.43 7.59 -9.60
CA CYS A 66 1.68 8.09 -9.04
C CYS A 66 1.44 9.11 -7.92
N ILE A 67 0.55 10.09 -8.14
CA ILE A 67 0.17 11.07 -7.11
C ILE A 67 -0.41 10.35 -5.89
N PHE A 68 -1.33 9.41 -6.11
CA PHE A 68 -1.93 8.61 -5.05
C PHE A 68 -0.85 7.91 -4.22
N LEU A 69 0.04 7.15 -4.86
CA LEU A 69 1.10 6.39 -4.20
C LEU A 69 2.08 7.31 -3.46
N PHE A 70 2.59 8.37 -4.11
CA PHE A 70 3.58 9.25 -3.51
C PHE A 70 3.04 10.01 -2.30
N VAL A 71 1.79 10.49 -2.36
CA VAL A 71 1.17 11.18 -1.22
C VAL A 71 1.01 10.23 -0.04
N GLY A 72 0.48 9.02 -0.26
CA GLY A 72 0.33 8.04 0.83
C GLY A 72 1.67 7.62 1.44
N MET A 73 2.67 7.36 0.61
CA MET A 73 4.03 7.05 1.07
C MET A 73 4.66 8.19 1.86
N THR A 74 4.36 9.45 1.50
CA THR A 74 4.84 10.63 2.24
C THR A 74 4.12 10.79 3.58
N VAL A 75 2.79 10.63 3.59
CA VAL A 75 1.98 10.67 4.82
C VAL A 75 2.46 9.60 5.81
N PHE A 76 2.74 8.39 5.32
CA PHE A 76 3.32 7.32 6.12
C PHE A 76 4.66 7.71 6.76
N LEU A 77 5.59 8.25 6.00
CA LEU A 77 6.90 8.65 6.55
C LEU A 77 6.75 9.73 7.62
N ILE A 78 5.88 10.72 7.39
CA ILE A 78 5.59 11.77 8.36
C ILE A 78 4.98 11.15 9.62
N ALA A 79 3.94 10.33 9.48
CA ALA A 79 3.26 9.68 10.60
C ALA A 79 4.22 8.85 11.45
N SER A 80 5.03 7.99 10.83
CA SER A 80 6.04 7.17 11.53
C SER A 80 7.17 8.00 12.15
N THR A 81 7.48 9.19 11.62
CA THR A 81 8.46 10.10 12.21
C THR A 81 7.93 10.81 13.45
N VAL A 82 6.70 11.33 13.39
CA VAL A 82 6.09 12.10 14.50
C VAL A 82 5.48 11.20 15.56
N TYR A 83 5.06 10.00 15.16
CA TYR A 83 4.47 8.98 16.02
C TYR A 83 5.17 7.64 15.78
N PRO A 84 6.39 7.47 16.33
CA PRO A 84 7.09 6.18 16.33
C PRO A 84 6.16 5.11 16.87
N ASN A 85 5.87 4.08 16.07
CA ASN A 85 4.85 3.07 16.36
C ASN A 85 5.34 1.66 16.03
N GLY A 86 4.69 0.65 16.61
CA GLY A 86 5.00 -0.76 16.36
C GLY A 86 4.09 -1.69 17.16
N HIS A 87 4.29 -3.00 17.07
CA HIS A 87 3.45 -3.98 17.77
C HIS A 87 4.20 -5.26 18.17
N TYR A 88 3.60 -6.07 19.04
CA TYR A 88 4.13 -7.37 19.47
C TYR A 88 3.27 -8.55 18.98
N LEU A 89 2.60 -8.41 17.84
CA LEU A 89 1.63 -9.38 17.32
C LEU A 89 2.25 -10.64 16.70
N ARG A 90 3.52 -10.60 16.32
CA ARG A 90 4.19 -11.72 15.63
C ARG A 90 4.35 -12.91 16.59
N PRO A 91 4.08 -14.15 16.14
CA PRO A 91 4.26 -15.33 16.97
C PRO A 91 5.75 -15.53 17.31
N GLY A 92 6.03 -16.01 18.53
CA GLY A 92 7.41 -16.31 18.95
C GLY A 92 8.01 -17.55 18.28
N SER A 93 7.15 -18.45 17.76
CA SER A 93 7.54 -19.65 17.03
C SER A 93 6.42 -20.05 16.07
N PHE A 94 6.76 -20.75 14.99
CA PHE A 94 5.77 -21.33 14.08
C PHE A 94 5.44 -22.77 14.50
N GLU A 95 4.16 -23.14 14.47
CA GLU A 95 3.71 -24.51 14.79
C GLU A 95 4.12 -25.53 13.72
N ARG A 96 4.30 -25.08 12.48
CA ARG A 96 4.59 -25.91 11.32
C ARG A 96 5.93 -25.53 10.70
N ASP A 97 6.66 -26.54 10.23
CA ASP A 97 7.85 -26.36 9.41
C ASP A 97 7.49 -26.65 7.95
N ASN A 98 7.31 -25.58 7.17
CA ASN A 98 6.97 -25.66 5.75
C ASN A 98 7.53 -24.45 4.98
N ILE A 99 7.44 -24.49 3.65
CA ILE A 99 7.95 -23.40 2.81
C ILE A 99 7.33 -22.05 3.13
N PHE A 100 6.05 -22.00 3.51
CA PHE A 100 5.38 -20.74 3.84
C PHE A 100 5.89 -20.18 5.17
N THR A 101 6.07 -21.02 6.21
CA THR A 101 6.64 -20.54 7.49
C THR A 101 8.10 -20.10 7.33
N ALA A 102 8.89 -20.76 6.48
CA ALA A 102 10.23 -20.29 6.12
C ALA A 102 10.21 -18.92 5.40
N MET A 103 9.27 -18.72 4.47
CA MET A 103 9.09 -17.43 3.79
C MET A 103 8.63 -16.31 4.74
N VAL A 104 7.77 -16.63 5.71
CA VAL A 104 7.35 -15.67 6.75
C VAL A 104 8.49 -15.36 7.71
N ALA A 105 9.29 -16.37 8.10
CA ALA A 105 10.48 -16.17 8.93
C ALA A 105 11.46 -15.20 8.26
N HIS A 106 11.70 -15.38 6.96
CA HIS A 106 12.52 -14.46 6.16
C HIS A 106 11.91 -13.05 6.13
N LEU A 107 10.61 -12.93 5.87
CA LEU A 107 9.91 -11.64 5.90
C LEU A 107 10.13 -10.94 7.26
N TYR A 108 9.98 -11.66 8.37
CA TYR A 108 10.14 -11.10 9.71
C TYR A 108 11.57 -10.65 10.04
N GLN A 109 12.58 -11.16 9.32
CA GLN A 109 13.98 -10.74 9.47
C GLN A 109 14.29 -9.45 8.71
N ILE A 110 13.64 -9.24 7.56
CA ILE A 110 13.92 -8.11 6.67
C ILE A 110 13.00 -6.91 6.89
N ASP A 111 11.88 -7.12 7.57
CA ASP A 111 10.83 -6.12 7.81
C ASP A 111 10.51 -6.10 9.31
N THR A 112 10.72 -4.97 9.98
CA THR A 112 10.51 -4.90 11.44
C THR A 112 9.02 -4.70 11.77
N PRO A 113 8.55 -5.07 12.97
CA PRO A 113 7.17 -4.78 13.38
C PRO A 113 7.02 -3.33 13.89
N THR A 114 7.69 -2.37 13.24
CA THR A 114 7.72 -0.95 13.62
C THR A 114 7.43 -0.07 12.41
N ASN A 115 7.06 1.19 12.64
CA ASN A 115 6.71 2.16 11.60
C ASN A 115 5.64 1.62 10.64
N LEU A 116 4.51 1.17 11.17
CA LEU A 116 3.47 0.43 10.42
C LEU A 116 2.28 1.32 10.04
N PHE A 117 2.03 2.37 10.82
CA PHE A 117 0.85 3.22 10.71
C PHE A 117 1.05 4.44 9.79
N PRO A 118 0.12 4.73 8.86
CA PRO A 118 -0.96 3.88 8.34
C PRO A 118 -0.42 2.82 7.36
N SER A 119 -1.16 1.71 7.15
CA SER A 119 -0.65 0.62 6.30
C SER A 119 -0.53 1.01 4.82
N ILE A 120 0.71 1.09 4.32
CA ILE A 120 1.02 1.30 2.90
C ILE A 120 0.51 0.15 2.03
N HIS A 121 0.59 -1.10 2.52
CA HIS A 121 0.11 -2.27 1.79
C HIS A 121 -1.38 -2.13 1.45
N VAL A 122 -2.16 -1.71 2.44
CA VAL A 122 -3.60 -1.47 2.30
C VAL A 122 -3.86 -0.29 1.37
N TYR A 123 -3.23 0.85 1.65
CA TYR A 123 -3.41 2.08 0.88
C TYR A 123 -3.07 1.90 -0.60
N ASN A 124 -1.89 1.36 -0.91
CA ASN A 124 -1.43 1.16 -2.29
C ASN A 124 -2.30 0.14 -3.03
N SER A 125 -2.70 -0.96 -2.37
CA SER A 125 -3.59 -1.96 -2.96
C SER A 125 -4.92 -1.35 -3.39
N ILE A 126 -5.49 -0.50 -2.54
CA ILE A 126 -6.75 0.21 -2.84
C ILE A 126 -6.55 1.20 -3.99
N GLY A 127 -5.46 1.98 -3.99
CA GLY A 127 -5.14 2.91 -5.06
C GLY A 127 -4.99 2.23 -6.42
N VAL A 128 -4.28 1.10 -6.48
CA VAL A 128 -4.14 0.31 -7.70
C VAL A 128 -5.49 -0.23 -8.18
N ASN A 129 -6.30 -0.79 -7.26
CA ASN A 129 -7.61 -1.30 -7.62
C ASN A 129 -8.50 -0.17 -8.17
N PHE A 130 -8.49 1.01 -7.54
CA PHE A 130 -9.23 2.16 -8.06
C PHE A 130 -8.78 2.57 -9.47
N ALA A 131 -7.48 2.67 -9.73
CA ALA A 131 -6.98 2.98 -11.07
C ALA A 131 -7.45 1.95 -12.12
N LEU A 132 -7.43 0.66 -11.78
CA LEU A 132 -7.92 -0.41 -12.67
C LEU A 132 -9.44 -0.35 -12.92
N TRP A 133 -10.21 0.02 -11.91
CA TRP A 133 -11.66 0.17 -12.00
C TRP A 133 -12.10 1.47 -12.69
N HIS A 134 -11.29 2.53 -12.63
CA HIS A 134 -11.55 3.79 -13.31
C HIS A 134 -11.08 3.77 -14.77
N CYS A 135 -10.01 3.05 -15.08
CA CYS A 135 -9.45 2.98 -16.43
C CYS A 135 -10.45 2.40 -17.45
N GLU A 136 -10.72 3.19 -18.50
CA GLU A 136 -11.61 2.81 -19.61
C GLU A 136 -11.13 1.57 -20.37
N ASN A 137 -9.81 1.35 -20.46
CA ASN A 137 -9.23 0.16 -21.11
C ASN A 137 -9.74 -1.15 -20.50
N PHE A 138 -10.11 -1.14 -19.23
CA PHE A 138 -10.56 -2.33 -18.50
C PHE A 138 -12.07 -2.38 -18.26
N LYS A 139 -12.84 -1.41 -18.75
CA LYS A 139 -14.29 -1.30 -18.51
C LYS A 139 -15.09 -2.51 -18.97
N LYS A 140 -14.65 -3.13 -20.06
CA LYS A 140 -15.25 -4.36 -20.59
C LYS A 140 -14.67 -5.64 -19.99
N ASN A 141 -13.49 -5.57 -19.35
CA ASN A 141 -12.82 -6.73 -18.76
C ASN A 141 -13.19 -6.88 -17.28
N LYS A 142 -14.42 -7.37 -17.04
CA LYS A 142 -14.92 -7.59 -15.67
C LYS A 142 -14.08 -8.60 -14.89
N ALA A 143 -13.56 -9.64 -15.56
CA ALA A 143 -12.73 -10.67 -14.92
C ALA A 143 -11.47 -10.07 -14.29
N LEU A 144 -10.77 -9.20 -15.02
CA LEU A 144 -9.58 -8.51 -14.49
C LEU A 144 -9.93 -7.60 -13.31
N ARG A 145 -11.02 -6.83 -13.40
CA ARG A 145 -11.47 -5.92 -12.33
C ARG A 145 -11.83 -6.67 -11.05
N PHE A 146 -12.59 -7.75 -11.17
CA PHE A 146 -12.92 -8.59 -10.01
C PHE A 146 -11.69 -9.32 -9.47
N GLY A 147 -10.82 -9.85 -10.34
CA GLY A 147 -9.56 -10.47 -9.92
C GLY A 147 -8.66 -9.50 -9.15
N SER A 148 -8.58 -8.25 -9.61
CA SER A 148 -7.91 -7.15 -8.92
C SER A 148 -8.52 -6.88 -7.53
N SER A 149 -9.85 -6.80 -7.42
CA SER A 149 -10.51 -6.61 -6.12
C SER A 149 -10.26 -7.77 -5.16
N ILE A 150 -10.28 -9.02 -5.64
CA ILE A 150 -9.99 -10.21 -4.84
C ILE A 150 -8.54 -10.18 -4.35
N LEU A 151 -7.60 -9.83 -5.23
CA LEU A 151 -6.19 -9.73 -4.88
C LEU A 151 -5.94 -8.61 -3.87
N MET A 152 -6.54 -7.44 -4.08
CA MET A 152 -6.51 -6.31 -3.14
C MET A 152 -6.98 -6.75 -1.75
N VAL A 153 -8.16 -7.39 -1.65
CA VAL A 153 -8.68 -7.88 -0.35
C VAL A 153 -7.75 -8.94 0.24
N SER A 154 -7.21 -9.84 -0.57
CA SER A 154 -6.27 -10.88 -0.11
C SER A 154 -4.97 -10.29 0.44
N ILE A 155 -4.46 -9.20 -0.16
CA ILE A 155 -3.31 -8.45 0.36
C ILE A 155 -3.65 -7.77 1.67
N ILE A 156 -4.82 -7.12 1.78
CA ILE A 156 -5.24 -6.47 3.03
C ILE A 156 -5.32 -7.51 4.16
N LEU A 157 -5.98 -8.63 3.89
CA LEU A 157 -6.09 -9.72 4.87
C LEU A 157 -4.72 -10.33 5.20
N SER A 158 -3.81 -10.45 4.23
CA SER A 158 -2.48 -11.01 4.49
C SER A 158 -1.68 -10.20 5.49
N THR A 159 -1.83 -8.88 5.49
CA THR A 159 -1.14 -8.03 6.47
C THR A 159 -1.49 -8.39 7.92
N MET A 160 -2.75 -8.72 8.19
CA MET A 160 -3.21 -9.08 9.53
C MET A 160 -2.95 -10.54 9.86
N PHE A 161 -3.20 -11.45 8.91
CA PHE A 161 -2.95 -12.89 9.11
C PHE A 161 -1.46 -13.22 9.26
N LEU A 162 -0.57 -12.42 8.67
CA LEU A 162 0.87 -12.53 8.88
C LEU A 162 1.36 -11.68 10.04
N LYS A 163 0.47 -11.05 10.82
CA LYS A 163 0.85 -10.21 11.97
C LYS A 163 1.89 -9.14 11.59
N GLN A 164 1.71 -8.54 10.42
CA GLN A 164 2.50 -7.41 9.92
C GLN A 164 1.86 -6.08 10.26
N HIS A 165 0.54 -6.05 10.37
CA HIS A 165 -0.21 -4.85 10.71
C HIS A 165 -1.29 -5.19 11.74
N SER A 166 -1.53 -4.25 12.64
CA SER A 166 -2.73 -4.24 13.48
C SER A 166 -3.96 -3.85 12.63
N VAL A 167 -5.15 -4.26 13.07
CA VAL A 167 -6.43 -3.79 12.53
C VAL A 167 -6.50 -2.26 12.52
N PHE A 168 -5.87 -1.59 13.50
CA PHE A 168 -5.77 -0.13 13.51
C PHE A 168 -5.03 0.41 12.27
N ASP A 169 -3.89 -0.17 11.91
CA ASP A 169 -3.10 0.24 10.74
C ASP A 169 -3.88 0.02 9.44
N VAL A 170 -4.68 -1.05 9.39
CA VAL A 170 -5.54 -1.39 8.25
C VAL A 170 -6.68 -0.40 8.10
N ILE A 171 -7.44 -0.14 9.17
CA ILE A 171 -8.57 0.81 9.13
C ILE A 171 -8.09 2.20 8.74
N THR A 172 -6.96 2.63 9.30
CA THR A 172 -6.39 3.95 9.01
C THR A 172 -5.82 4.01 7.59
N GLY A 173 -5.22 2.93 7.08
CA GLY A 173 -4.85 2.80 5.67
C GLY A 173 -6.05 2.90 4.71
N ILE A 174 -7.18 2.25 5.04
CA ILE A 174 -8.43 2.36 4.28
C ILE A 174 -8.96 3.80 4.32
N ALA A 175 -8.99 4.42 5.50
CA ALA A 175 -9.46 5.80 5.67
C ALA A 175 -8.60 6.77 4.86
N CYS A 176 -7.27 6.66 4.93
CA CYS A 176 -6.35 7.45 4.12
C CYS A 176 -6.60 7.25 2.62
N ALA A 177 -6.82 6.00 2.18
CA ALA A 177 -7.09 5.70 0.78
C ALA A 177 -8.43 6.30 0.30
N ALA A 178 -9.46 6.26 1.14
CA ALA A 178 -10.76 6.87 0.85
C ALA A 178 -10.64 8.40 0.75
N CYS A 179 -9.91 9.04 1.66
CA CYS A 179 -9.61 10.48 1.58
C CYS A 179 -8.82 10.83 0.32
N MET A 180 -7.82 10.03 -0.05
CA MET A 180 -7.06 10.31 -1.28
C MET A 180 -7.91 10.08 -2.53
N TYR A 181 -8.78 9.08 -2.52
CA TYR A 181 -9.70 8.82 -3.63
C TYR A 181 -10.58 10.04 -3.92
N THR A 182 -11.15 10.67 -2.89
CA THR A 182 -11.97 11.87 -3.10
C THR A 182 -11.16 13.01 -3.68
N LEU A 183 -9.90 13.17 -3.26
CA LEU A 183 -9.00 14.22 -3.77
C LEU A 183 -8.53 14.00 -5.22
N VAL A 184 -8.31 12.75 -5.64
CA VAL A 184 -7.77 12.44 -6.98
C VAL A 184 -8.86 12.20 -8.03
N TYR A 185 -9.99 11.60 -7.63
CA TYR A 185 -10.97 11.04 -8.57
C TYR A 185 -12.36 11.72 -8.53
N THR A 186 -12.62 12.68 -7.64
CA THR A 186 -13.85 13.50 -7.72
C THR A 186 -13.70 14.60 -8.76
N LYS A 187 -14.80 15.07 -9.38
CA LYS A 187 -14.84 16.04 -10.51
C LYS A 187 -14.06 17.36 -10.34
N ASN A 188 -13.66 17.73 -9.12
CA ASN A 188 -12.83 18.90 -8.81
C ASN A 188 -11.38 18.54 -8.39
N GLY A 189 -11.08 17.26 -8.28
CA GLY A 189 -9.78 16.72 -7.94
C GLY A 189 -8.85 16.80 -9.15
N LEU A 190 -7.74 17.53 -8.98
CA LEU A 190 -6.61 17.66 -9.91
C LEU A 190 -6.95 17.29 -11.36
N ARG A 191 -7.37 18.29 -12.16
CA ARG A 191 -7.44 18.16 -13.61
C ARG A 191 -6.03 18.06 -14.20
N VAL A 192 -5.40 16.90 -14.04
CA VAL A 192 -4.09 16.61 -14.60
C VAL A 192 -4.14 16.76 -16.14
N GLY A 193 -5.28 16.43 -16.76
CA GLY A 193 -5.55 16.62 -18.18
C GLY A 193 -5.46 18.08 -18.64
N ASP A 194 -6.19 19.01 -18.01
CA ASP A 194 -6.20 20.44 -18.42
C ASP A 194 -4.83 21.11 -18.29
N SER A 195 -4.04 20.74 -17.27
CA SER A 195 -2.71 21.31 -17.07
C SER A 195 -1.73 20.91 -18.19
N GLN A 196 -1.84 19.70 -18.71
CA GLN A 196 -1.00 19.23 -19.81
C GLN A 196 -1.41 19.80 -21.17
N THR A 197 -2.70 19.88 -21.48
CA THR A 197 -3.16 20.57 -22.70
C THR A 197 -2.71 22.03 -22.70
N SER A 198 -2.81 22.73 -21.57
CA SER A 198 -2.37 24.13 -21.49
C SER A 198 -0.85 24.31 -21.69
N LEU A 199 -0.04 23.38 -21.18
CA LEU A 199 1.42 23.40 -21.34
C LEU A 199 1.84 23.02 -22.76
N GLU A 200 1.21 22.00 -23.35
CA GLU A 200 1.44 21.62 -24.74
C GLU A 200 1.00 22.72 -25.73
N GLU A 201 -0.10 23.42 -25.44
CA GLU A 201 -0.55 24.58 -26.22
C GLU A 201 0.41 25.76 -26.08
N TRP A 202 0.89 26.06 -24.87
CA TRP A 202 1.88 27.12 -24.64
C TRP A 202 3.20 26.83 -25.37
N VAL A 203 3.72 25.61 -25.30
CA VAL A 203 4.94 25.20 -26.03
C VAL A 203 4.75 25.25 -27.54
N ARG A 204 3.52 25.08 -28.05
CA ARG A 204 3.23 25.24 -29.49
C ARG A 204 3.10 26.71 -29.92
N HIS A 205 3.05 27.65 -28.99
CA HIS A 205 2.88 29.08 -29.26
C HIS A 205 4.14 29.91 -28.94
N VAL A 206 5.22 29.26 -28.50
CA VAL A 206 6.57 29.80 -28.31
C VAL A 206 7.49 29.21 -29.37
#